data_AF-N6YHG0-F1
#
_entry.id   AF-N6YHG0-F1
#
_cell.length_a   1.000
_cell.length_b   1.000
_cell.length_c   1.000
_cell.angle_alpha   90.00
_cell.angle_beta   90.00
_cell.angle_gamma   90.00
#
_symmetry.space_group_name_H-M   'P 1'
#
loop_
_entity.id
_entity.type
_entity.pdbx_description
1 polymer ?
#
loop_
_entity_poly.entity_id
_entity_poly.type
_entity_poly.pdbx_seq_one_letter_code
_entity_poly.pdbx_strand_id
1 'polypeptide(L)' 'MKVPQFHARKGDGLYQPIAFLFVTERMCAEILAEREHILDTLPPDMRKRQQALFARYDPSVSAQAFNSLLRLFHGQTA' A
#
# COMPACT_ATOMS: atom_id res chain seq x y z
N MET A 1 11.11 -2.94 -16.24
CA MET A 1 10.60 -2.59 -14.89
C MET A 1 9.11 -2.36 -14.99
N LYS A 2 8.28 -3.04 -14.19
CA LYS A 2 6.85 -2.71 -14.10
C LYS A 2 6.74 -1.37 -13.37
N VAL A 3 5.99 -0.43 -13.93
CA VAL A 3 5.75 0.87 -13.29
C VAL A 3 4.96 0.64 -12.00
N PRO A 4 5.38 1.19 -10.85
CA PRO A 4 4.60 1.11 -9.61
C PRO A 4 3.20 1.69 -9.80
N GLN A 5 2.19 0.92 -9.41
CA GLN A 5 0.77 1.23 -9.55
C GLN A 5 0.19 1.86 -8.30
N PHE A 6 0.78 1.59 -7.12
CA PHE A 6 0.26 2.06 -5.83
C PHE A 6 1.13 3.13 -5.18
N HIS A 7 2.34 3.37 -5.71
CA HIS A 7 3.22 4.42 -5.23
C HIS A 7 3.74 5.30 -6.38
N ALA A 8 3.71 6.61 -6.17
CA ALA A 8 4.28 7.58 -7.09
C ALA A 8 5.71 7.93 -6.69
N ARG A 9 6.65 7.85 -7.63
CA ARG A 9 8.03 8.32 -7.43
C ARG A 9 8.05 9.85 -7.37
N LYS A 10 8.71 10.42 -6.37
CA LYS A 10 8.92 11.86 -6.17
C LYS A 10 10.30 12.30 -6.69
N GLY A 11 10.51 13.62 -6.77
CA GLY A 11 11.77 14.22 -7.26
C GLY A 11 12.99 13.91 -6.38
N ASP A 12 12.78 13.52 -5.11
CA ASP A 12 13.82 13.02 -4.20
C ASP A 12 14.17 11.54 -4.42
N GLY A 13 13.52 10.89 -5.39
CA GLY A 13 13.70 9.48 -5.70
C GLY A 13 12.97 8.50 -4.77
N LEU A 14 12.25 8.99 -3.75
CA LEU A 14 11.41 8.17 -2.86
C LEU A 14 10.03 7.97 -3.46
N TYR A 15 9.34 6.94 -2.98
CA TYR A 15 8.01 6.54 -3.42
C TYR A 15 6.97 6.91 -2.36
N GLN A 16 5.96 7.69 -2.73
CA GLN A 16 4.85 8.07 -1.87
C GLN A 16 3.62 7.22 -2.19
N PRO A 17 2.87 6.75 -1.18
CA PRO A 17 1.65 6.00 -1.43
C PRO A 17 0.61 6.86 -2.15
N ILE A 18 -0.11 6.26 -3.07
CA ILE A 18 -1.35 6.81 -3.63
C ILE A 18 -2.47 6.48 -2.63
N ALA A 19 -3.23 7.49 -2.21
CA ALA A 19 -4.30 7.30 -1.24
C ALA A 19 -5.50 6.61 -1.90
N PHE A 20 -5.82 5.40 -1.45
CA PHE A 20 -7.04 4.68 -1.83
C PHE A 20 -8.03 4.74 -0.67
N LEU A 21 -9.27 5.14 -0.96
CA LEU A 21 -10.35 5.14 0.03
C LEU A 21 -10.76 3.71 0.43
N PHE A 22 -10.71 2.79 -0.53
CA PHE A 22 -11.01 1.38 -0.33
C PHE A 22 -9.84 0.52 -0.80
N VAL A 23 -9.42 -0.40 0.06
CA VAL A 23 -8.38 -1.37 -0.24
C VAL A 23 -8.99 -2.74 -0.12
N THR A 24 -8.97 -3.53 -1.20
CA THR A 24 -9.36 -4.94 -1.14
C THR A 24 -8.20 -5.78 -0.61
N GLU A 25 -8.45 -7.02 -0.17
CA GLU A 25 -7.38 -7.94 0.24
C GLU A 25 -6.35 -8.16 -0.88
N ARG A 26 -6.84 -8.32 -2.11
CA ARG A 26 -5.99 -8.44 -3.30
C ARG A 26 -5.12 -7.20 -3.50
N MET A 27 -5.70 -6.00 -3.42
CA MET A 27 -4.94 -4.76 -3.52
C MET A 27 -3.90 -4.64 -2.39
N CYS A 28 -4.24 -5.04 -1.16
CA CYS A 28 -3.29 -5.05 -0.05
C CYS A 28 -2.07 -5.93 -0.36
N ALA A 29 -2.29 -7.15 -0.88
CA ALA A 29 -1.20 -8.04 -1.27
C ALA A 29 -0.34 -7.44 -2.39
N GLU A 30 -0.98 -6.83 -3.40
CA GLU A 30 -0.28 -6.17 -4.52
C GLU A 30 0.52 -4.94 -4.06
N ILE A 31 0.00 -4.14 -3.12
CA ILE A 31 0.71 -3.01 -2.49
C ILE A 31 1.95 -3.51 -1.75
N LEU A 32 1.84 -4.58 -0.96
CA LEU A 32 2.96 -5.12 -0.19
C LEU A 32 4.06 -5.67 -1.11
N ALA A 33 3.70 -6.43 -2.15
CA ALA A 33 4.65 -6.92 -3.14
C ALA A 33 5.36 -5.77 -3.89
N GLU A 34 4.63 -4.69 -4.19
CA GLU A 34 5.23 -3.50 -4.80
C GLU A 34 6.21 -2.80 -3.85
N ARG A 35 5.92 -2.73 -2.54
CA ARG A 35 6.84 -2.17 -1.55
C ARG A 35 8.14 -2.96 -1.48
N GLU A 36 8.08 -4.29 -1.48
CA GLU A 36 9.27 -5.14 -1.53
C GLU A 36 10.12 -4.84 -2.76
N HIS A 37 9.49 -4.80 -3.94
CA HIS A 37 10.19 -4.47 -5.18
C HIS A 37 10.85 -3.08 -5.14
N ILE A 38 10.15 -2.07 -4.61
CA ILE A 38 10.73 -0.73 -4.44
C ILE A 38 11.96 -0.78 -3.53
N LEU A 39 11.90 -1.48 -2.40
CA LEU A 39 13.02 -1.56 -1.46
C LEU A 39 14.23 -2.29 -2.05
N ASP A 40 14.02 -3.32 -2.87
CA ASP A 40 15.10 -4.07 -3.53
C ASP A 40 15.85 -3.23 -4.56
N THR A 41 15.15 -2.29 -5.22
CA THR A 41 15.73 -1.44 -6.26
C THR A 41 16.41 -0.18 -5.73
N LEU A 42 16.18 0.19 -4.47
CA LEU A 42 16.75 1.40 -3.87
C LEU A 42 18.16 1.17 -3.29
N PRO A 43 19.05 2.19 -3.37
CA PRO A 43 20.30 2.20 -2.63
C PRO A 43 20.09 2.03 -1.11
N PRO A 44 21.04 1.44 -0.36
CA PRO A 44 20.89 1.17 1.07
C PRO A 44 20.46 2.37 1.92
N ASP A 45 21.06 3.55 1.67
CA ASP A 45 20.73 4.78 2.41
C ASP A 45 19.30 5.26 2.17
N MET A 46 18.79 5.06 0.96
CA MET A 46 17.42 5.39 0.59
C MET A 46 16.42 4.35 1.10
N ARG A 47 16.81 3.08 1.17
CA ARG A 47 15.96 1.99 1.66
C ARG A 47 15.45 2.26 3.07
N LYS A 48 16.31 2.72 3.98
CA LYS A 48 15.91 3.07 5.36
C LYS A 48 14.90 4.22 5.41
N ARG A 49 15.11 5.26 4.58
CA ARG A 49 14.17 6.38 4.47
C ARG A 49 12.83 5.94 3.88
N GLN A 50 12.87 5.08 2.87
CA GLN A 50 11.68 4.53 2.23
C GLN A 50 10.87 3.62 3.17
N GLN A 51 11.53 2.78 3.96
CA GLN A 51 10.88 1.97 4.99
C GLN A 51 10.15 2.83 6.01
N ALA A 52 10.78 3.92 6.47
CA ALA A 52 10.15 4.86 7.40
C ALA A 52 8.93 5.57 6.80
N LEU A 53 8.92 5.83 5.48
CA LEU A 53 7.74 6.33 4.78
C LEU A 53 6.62 5.28 4.70
N PHE A 54 6.96 4.05 4.32
CA PHE A 54 5.98 2.96 4.25
C PHE A 54 5.36 2.63 5.60
N ALA A 55 6.11 2.75 6.70
CA ALA A 55 5.61 2.53 8.05
C ALA A 55 4.51 3.51 8.49
N ARG A 56 4.36 4.67 7.82
CA ARG A 56 3.30 5.65 8.13
C ARG A 56 1.91 5.18 7.71
N TYR A 57 1.83 4.19 6.84
CA TYR A 57 0.58 3.69 6.30
C TYR A 57 0.64 2.16 6.15
N ASP A 58 -0.17 1.47 6.94
CA ASP A 58 -0.37 0.03 6.82
C ASP A 58 -1.60 -0.27 5.95
N PRO A 59 -1.43 -0.82 4.73
CA PRO A 59 -2.55 -1.14 3.84
C PRO A 59 -3.48 -2.22 4.41
N SER A 60 -3.01 -3.05 5.37
CA SER A 60 -3.83 -4.08 5.99
C SER A 60 -4.96 -3.49 6.84
N VAL A 61 -4.71 -2.33 7.47
CA VAL A 61 -5.72 -1.60 8.25
C VAL A 61 -6.85 -1.12 7.35
N SER A 62 -6.52 -0.56 6.18
CA SER A 62 -7.53 -0.16 5.18
C SER A 62 -8.31 -1.36 4.64
N ALA A 63 -7.65 -2.48 4.39
CA ALA A 63 -8.30 -3.70 3.92
C ALA A 63 -9.27 -4.27 4.96
N GLN A 64 -8.88 -4.30 6.24
CA GLN A 64 -9.73 -4.73 7.34
C GLN A 64 -10.95 -3.81 7.52
N ALA A 65 -10.75 -2.49 7.44
CA ALA A 65 -11.84 -1.51 7.51
C ALA A 65 -12.85 -1.73 6.37
N PHE A 66 -12.37 -1.91 5.14
CA PHE A 66 -13.24 -2.16 3.99
C PHE A 66 -14.00 -3.48 4.11
N ASN A 67 -13.32 -4.57 4.50
CA ASN A 67 -13.98 -5.85 4.75
C ASN A 67 -15.03 -5.78 5.87
N SER A 68 -14.76 -4.99 6.92
CA SER A 68 -15.72 -4.77 8.00
C SER A 68 -16.97 -4.04 7.50
N LEU A 69 -16.81 -3.03 6.64
CA LEU A 69 -17.93 -2.36 5.98
C LEU A 69 -18.74 -3.33 5.12
N LEU A 70 -18.09 -4.15 4.28
CA LEU A 70 -18.80 -5.14 3.45
C LEU A 70 -19.62 -6.12 4.29
N ARG A 71 -19.09 -6.59 5.43
CA ARG A 71 -19.83 -7.47 6.35
C ARG A 71 -21.07 -6.80 6.94
N LEU A 72 -21.02 -5.52 7.27
CA LEU A 72 -22.17 -4.77 7.79
C LEU A 72 -23.30 -4.65 6.75
N PHE A 73 -22.95 -4.49 5.47
CA PHE A 73 -23.94 -4.38 4.40
C PHE A 73 -24.46 -5.73 3.93
N HIS A 74 -23.62 -6.78 3.92
CA HIS A 74 -24.07 -8.14 3.61
C HIS A 74 -24.90 -8.78 4.73
N GLY A 75 -24.80 -8.28 5.97
CA GLY A 75 -25.61 -8.72 7.09
C GLY A 75 -27.02 -8.08 7.17
N GLN A 76 -27.34 -7.11 6.32
CA GLN A 76 -28.65 -6.42 6.29
C GLN A 76 -29.63 -7.00 5.26
N THR A 77 -29.23 -8.03 4.51
CA THR A 77 -30.14 -8.80 3.65
C THR A 77 -30.51 -10.11 4.36
N ALA A 78 -31.42 -10.02 5.32
CA ALA A 78 -32.18 -11.15 5.86
C ALA A 78 -33.60 -10.69 6.17
#